data_AF-A0A3B9GZM1-F1
#
_entry.id   AF-A0A3B9GZM1-F1
#
_cell.length_a   1.000
_cell.length_b   1.000
_cell.length_c   1.000
_cell.angle_alpha   90.00
_cell.angle_beta   90.00
_cell.angle_gamma   90.00
#
_symmetry.space_group_name_H-M   'P 1'
#
loop_
_entity.id
_entity.type
_entity.pdbx_description
1 polymer ?
#
loop_
_entity_poly.entity_id
_entity_poly.type
_entity_poly.pdbx_seq_one_letter_code
_entity_poly.pdbx_strand_id
1 'polypeptide(L)'
;SMVEGRPDWLISRQRNWGVPITIFVNKTGQPHTAALPKEQADALNDAIKAAIAKGGVEAWFDTPAADFLGPLGLSANEWDKVTDVLDVWFDSGTTHAFALRERGIIDPETGQANLYMEGSDQHRGWFQ
;
A
#
# COMPACT_ATOMS: atom_id res chain seq x y z
N SER A 1 19.09 21.61 2.33
CA SER A 1 17.67 21.69 1.85
C SER A 1 16.77 20.76 2.68
N MET A 2 15.44 20.96 2.77
CA MET A 2 14.55 20.16 3.67
C MET A 2 14.55 18.64 3.40
N VAL A 3 14.88 18.22 2.17
CA VAL A 3 14.95 16.80 1.77
C VAL A 3 16.32 16.17 2.08
N GLU A 4 17.38 16.95 1.93
CA GLU A 4 18.78 16.50 1.90
C GLU A 4 19.26 15.84 3.21
N GLY A 5 18.64 16.19 4.35
CA GLY A 5 18.98 15.64 5.67
C GLY A 5 17.86 14.83 6.32
N ARG A 6 16.84 14.43 5.55
CA ARG A 6 15.67 13.75 6.12
C ARG A 6 16.00 12.27 6.40
N PRO A 7 15.68 11.75 7.60
CA PRO A 7 15.81 10.32 7.87
C PRO A 7 14.74 9.52 7.12
N ASP A 8 14.84 8.19 7.18
CA ASP A 8 13.87 7.27 6.58
C ASP A 8 12.43 7.58 7.01
N TRP A 9 11.50 7.44 6.05
CA TRP A 9 10.08 7.62 6.32
C TRP A 9 9.47 6.32 6.85
N LEU A 10 9.13 6.33 8.14
CA LEU A 10 8.30 5.29 8.72
C LEU A 10 6.86 5.40 8.20
N ILE A 11 6.53 4.64 7.16
CA ILE A 11 5.20 4.61 6.52
C ILE A 11 4.17 3.74 7.25
N SER A 12 4.59 2.86 8.15
CA SER A 12 3.68 1.95 8.86
C SER A 12 3.05 2.61 10.08
N ARG A 13 1.77 2.31 10.33
CA ARG A 13 1.00 2.78 11.49
C ARG A 13 0.16 1.65 12.08
N GLN A 14 0.27 1.41 13.39
CA GLN A 14 -0.60 0.48 14.12
C GLN A 14 -1.91 1.19 14.49
N ARG A 15 -2.82 1.30 13.52
CA ARG A 15 -4.12 1.97 13.66
C ARG A 15 -5.21 1.11 13.02
N ASN A 16 -6.45 1.34 13.46
CA ASN A 16 -7.62 0.59 12.99
C ASN A 16 -8.26 1.18 11.73
N TRP A 17 -7.78 2.33 11.23
CA TRP A 17 -8.37 3.01 10.08
C TRP A 17 -7.28 3.59 9.18
N GLY A 18 -7.33 3.25 7.90
CA GLY A 18 -6.37 3.67 6.88
C GLY A 18 -6.25 2.66 5.74
N VAL A 19 -5.44 2.96 4.73
CA VAL A 19 -5.15 2.01 3.64
C VAL A 19 -4.25 0.88 4.17
N PRO A 20 -4.62 -0.40 4.02
CA PRO A 20 -3.84 -1.51 4.56
C PRO A 20 -2.51 -1.69 3.83
N ILE A 21 -1.48 -2.09 4.57
CA ILE A 21 -0.24 -2.63 4.00
C ILE A 21 -0.47 -4.13 3.74
N THR A 22 -0.86 -4.46 2.51
CA THR A 22 -1.30 -5.80 2.12
C THR A 22 -0.15 -6.78 1.90
N ILE A 23 0.55 -7.12 2.97
CA ILE A 23 1.74 -7.99 2.93
C ILE A 23 1.53 -9.16 3.90
N PHE A 24 1.81 -10.37 3.43
CA PHE A 24 2.13 -11.51 4.29
C PHE A 24 3.63 -11.61 4.52
N VAL A 25 4.04 -11.88 5.76
CA VAL A 25 5.44 -12.04 6.18
C VAL A 25 5.62 -13.41 6.80
N ASN A 26 6.64 -14.17 6.39
CA ASN A 26 6.89 -15.48 6.98
C ASN A 26 7.54 -15.36 8.36
N LYS A 27 7.73 -16.50 9.06
CA LYS A 27 8.38 -16.53 10.39
C LYS A 27 9.84 -16.07 10.43
N THR A 28 10.50 -15.94 9.28
CA THR A 28 11.86 -15.38 9.20
C THR A 28 11.88 -13.88 8.91
N GLY A 29 10.72 -13.24 8.79
CA GLY A 29 10.60 -11.80 8.53
C GLY A 29 10.64 -11.41 7.06
N GLN A 30 10.59 -12.37 6.13
CA GLN A 30 10.59 -12.08 4.69
C GLN A 30 9.16 -11.87 4.18
N PRO A 31 8.90 -10.82 3.37
CA PRO A 31 7.62 -10.64 2.72
C PRO A 31 7.39 -11.74 1.68
N HIS A 32 6.13 -12.09 1.44
CA HIS A 32 5.74 -13.11 0.46
C HIS A 32 6.31 -12.85 -0.94
N THR A 33 6.49 -11.58 -1.33
CA THR A 33 7.10 -11.18 -2.60
C THR A 33 8.58 -11.59 -2.74
N ALA A 34 9.28 -11.80 -1.62
CA ALA A 34 10.67 -12.26 -1.60
C ALA A 34 10.80 -13.74 -1.22
N ALA A 35 9.88 -14.27 -0.41
CA ALA A 35 9.93 -15.63 0.13
C ALA A 35 9.25 -16.68 -0.76
N LEU A 36 8.32 -16.29 -1.63
CA LEU A 36 7.63 -17.20 -2.55
C LEU A 36 8.22 -17.15 -3.97
N PRO A 37 8.08 -18.23 -4.76
CA PRO A 37 8.21 -18.15 -6.20
C PRO A 37 7.32 -17.04 -6.78
N LYS A 38 7.81 -16.33 -7.80
CA LYS A 38 7.13 -15.17 -8.39
C LYS A 38 5.66 -15.46 -8.75
N GLU A 39 5.40 -16.62 -9.35
CA GLU A 39 4.06 -17.02 -9.78
C GLU A 39 3.08 -17.14 -8.60
N GLN A 40 3.53 -17.68 -7.46
CA GLN A 40 2.71 -17.76 -6.25
C GLN A 40 2.51 -16.39 -5.60
N ALA A 41 3.55 -15.56 -5.56
CA ALA A 41 3.44 -14.19 -5.05
C ALA A 41 2.48 -13.34 -5.89
N ASP A 42 2.54 -13.45 -7.22
CA ASP A 42 1.62 -12.77 -8.13
C ASP A 42 0.17 -13.25 -7.92
N ALA A 43 -0.05 -14.57 -7.84
CA ALA A 43 -1.37 -15.13 -7.59
C ALA A 43 -1.96 -14.68 -6.24
N LEU A 44 -1.13 -14.58 -5.20
CA LEU A 44 -1.53 -14.03 -3.90
C LEU A 44 -1.93 -12.56 -4.02
N ASN A 45 -1.13 -11.75 -4.72
CA ASN A 45 -1.45 -10.34 -4.98
C ASN A 45 -2.75 -10.17 -5.77
N ASP A 46 -3.00 -11.04 -6.75
CA ASP A 46 -4.24 -11.04 -7.52
C ASP A 46 -5.46 -11.37 -6.65
N ALA A 47 -5.36 -12.36 -5.76
CA ALA A 47 -6.42 -12.69 -4.81
C ALA A 47 -6.72 -11.51 -3.86
N ILE A 48 -5.67 -10.84 -3.34
CA ILE A 48 -5.80 -9.65 -2.49
C ILE A 48 -6.49 -8.51 -3.25
N LYS A 49 -6.02 -8.19 -4.45
CA LYS A 49 -6.63 -7.16 -5.31
C LYS A 49 -8.10 -7.46 -5.60
N ALA A 50 -8.43 -8.72 -5.89
CA ALA A 50 -9.81 -9.14 -6.14
C ALA A 50 -10.70 -8.96 -4.90
N ALA A 51 -10.19 -9.30 -3.71
CA ALA A 51 -10.92 -9.09 -2.46
C ALA A 51 -11.18 -7.59 -2.21
N ILE A 52 -10.15 -6.74 -2.37
CA ILE A 52 -10.27 -5.29 -2.17
C ILE A 52 -11.20 -4.65 -3.21
N ALA A 53 -11.12 -5.07 -4.48
CA ALA A 53 -12.01 -4.57 -5.52
C ALA A 53 -13.49 -4.88 -5.23
N LYS A 54 -13.77 -5.99 -4.52
CA LYS A 54 -15.13 -6.40 -4.16
C LYS A 54 -15.62 -5.79 -2.84
N GLY A 55 -14.79 -5.77 -1.81
CA GLY A 55 -15.19 -5.41 -0.44
C GLY A 55 -14.56 -4.13 0.10
N GLY A 56 -13.82 -3.39 -0.73
CA GLY A 56 -13.05 -2.23 -0.30
C GLY A 56 -11.85 -2.61 0.58
N VAL A 57 -11.25 -1.62 1.24
CA VAL A 57 -10.07 -1.82 2.09
C VAL A 57 -10.35 -2.76 3.27
N GLU A 58 -11.59 -2.79 3.77
CA GLU A 58 -12.03 -3.66 4.87
C GLU A 58 -11.93 -5.14 4.50
N ALA A 59 -12.02 -5.49 3.21
CA ALA A 59 -11.83 -6.87 2.77
C ALA A 59 -10.47 -7.42 3.17
N TRP A 60 -9.43 -6.57 3.24
CA TRP A 60 -8.14 -7.00 3.77
C TRP A 60 -8.24 -7.34 5.24
N PHE A 61 -8.99 -6.64 6.08
CA PHE A 61 -9.05 -6.96 7.51
C PHE A 61 -9.97 -8.17 7.77
N ASP A 62 -11.11 -8.22 7.10
CA ASP A 62 -12.18 -9.18 7.35
C ASP A 62 -11.88 -10.59 6.80
N THR A 63 -11.09 -10.69 5.72
CA THR A 63 -10.82 -11.98 5.07
C THR A 63 -9.76 -12.78 5.84
N PRO A 64 -10.04 -13.99 6.33
CA PRO A 64 -9.03 -14.82 7.00
C PRO A 64 -7.77 -15.06 6.16
N ALA A 65 -6.60 -15.13 6.81
CA ALA A 65 -5.34 -15.41 6.12
C ALA A 65 -5.36 -16.72 5.32
N ALA A 66 -6.03 -17.74 5.87
CA ALA A 66 -6.18 -19.05 5.23
C ALA A 66 -6.94 -18.98 3.89
N ASP A 67 -7.84 -18.03 3.72
CA ASP A 67 -8.64 -17.89 2.49
C ASP A 67 -7.78 -17.36 1.33
N PHE A 68 -6.75 -16.58 1.64
CA PHE A 68 -5.75 -16.13 0.65
C PHE A 68 -4.66 -17.19 0.40
N LEU A 69 -4.19 -17.85 1.46
CA LEU A 69 -3.01 -18.74 1.42
C LEU A 69 -3.35 -20.18 1.03
N GLY A 70 -4.51 -20.70 1.47
CA GLY A 70 -4.95 -22.06 1.23
C GLY A 70 -5.04 -22.44 -0.25
N PRO A 71 -5.59 -21.60 -1.15
CA PRO A 71 -5.61 -21.87 -2.59
C PRO A 71 -4.22 -22.05 -3.22
N LEU A 72 -3.17 -21.53 -2.58
CA LEU A 72 -1.77 -21.67 -3.02
C LEU A 72 -1.05 -22.85 -2.35
N GLY A 73 -1.75 -23.63 -1.51
CA GLY A 73 -1.16 -24.70 -0.72
C GLY A 73 -0.30 -24.20 0.45
N LEU A 74 -0.43 -22.93 0.83
CA LEU A 74 0.35 -22.32 1.91
C LEU A 74 -0.40 -22.40 3.24
N SER A 75 0.31 -22.75 4.31
CA SER A 75 -0.26 -22.83 5.65
C SER A 75 -0.34 -21.44 6.28
N ALA A 76 -1.52 -21.03 6.73
CA ALA A 76 -1.69 -19.76 7.44
C ALA A 76 -0.86 -19.66 8.75
N ASN A 77 -0.40 -20.78 9.31
CA ASN A 77 0.44 -20.76 10.51
C ASN A 77 1.89 -20.34 10.22
N GLU A 78 2.33 -20.40 8.97
CA GLU A 78 3.70 -20.04 8.56
C GLU A 78 3.85 -18.56 8.19
N TRP A 79 2.73 -17.84 8.12
CA TRP A 79 2.66 -16.48 7.64
C TRP A 79 1.89 -15.60 8.61
N ASP A 80 2.44 -14.43 8.88
CA ASP A 80 1.78 -13.35 9.60
C ASP A 80 1.22 -12.36 8.59
N LYS A 81 -0.08 -12.10 8.71
CA LYS A 81 -0.79 -11.10 7.91
C LYS A 81 -0.56 -9.72 8.54
N VAL A 82 0.06 -8.81 7.81
CA VAL A 82 0.30 -7.46 8.31
C VAL A 82 -1.03 -6.72 8.43
N THR A 83 -1.29 -6.17 9.62
CA THR A 83 -2.51 -5.40 9.93
C THR A 83 -2.24 -3.91 10.06
N ASP A 84 -1.00 -3.48 9.84
CA ASP A 84 -0.66 -2.06 9.84
C ASP A 84 -1.28 -1.36 8.62
N VAL A 85 -1.54 -0.07 8.78
CA VAL A 85 -2.00 0.82 7.71
C VAL A 85 -0.90 1.79 7.29
N LEU A 86 -1.02 2.32 6.08
CA LEU A 86 -0.16 3.37 5.56
C LEU A 86 -0.36 4.68 6.33
N ASP A 87 0.72 5.45 6.43
CA ASP A 87 0.71 6.83 6.90
C ASP A 87 -0.15 7.69 5.96
N VAL A 88 -0.99 8.57 6.53
CA VAL A 88 -1.94 9.38 5.74
C VAL A 88 -1.26 10.34 4.75
N TRP A 89 0.02 10.65 4.98
CA TRP A 89 0.84 11.40 4.03
C TRP A 89 1.22 10.59 2.80
N PHE A 90 1.30 9.26 2.91
CA PHE A 90 1.47 8.37 1.76
C PHE A 90 0.20 8.37 0.91
N ASP A 91 -0.96 8.25 1.54
CA ASP A 91 -2.25 8.27 0.85
C ASP A 91 -2.46 9.58 0.09
N SER A 92 -2.25 10.72 0.75
CA SER A 92 -2.38 12.03 0.10
C SER A 92 -1.26 12.30 -0.92
N GLY A 93 -0.01 11.94 -0.60
CA GLY A 93 1.15 12.13 -1.47
C GLY A 93 1.08 11.35 -2.78
N THR A 94 0.28 10.29 -2.86
CA THR A 94 0.14 9.47 -4.08
C THR A 94 -1.06 9.86 -4.96
N THR A 95 -1.79 10.92 -4.62
CA THR A 95 -2.93 11.43 -5.42
C THR A 95 -2.56 11.73 -6.87
N HIS A 96 -1.33 12.21 -7.13
CA HIS A 96 -0.85 12.45 -8.49
C HIS A 96 -0.85 11.17 -9.35
N ALA A 97 -0.66 10.00 -8.77
CA ALA A 97 -0.61 8.72 -9.47
C ALA A 97 -1.99 8.06 -9.57
N PHE A 98 -2.76 8.05 -8.48
CA PHE A 98 -3.98 7.23 -8.36
C PHE A 98 -5.29 8.02 -8.36
N ALA A 99 -5.26 9.34 -8.41
CA ALA A 99 -6.48 10.17 -8.50
C ALA A 99 -6.43 11.13 -9.68
N LEU A 100 -5.37 11.93 -9.80
CA LEU A 100 -5.30 12.99 -10.81
C LEU A 100 -5.16 12.42 -12.24
N ARG A 101 -4.34 11.38 -12.43
CA ARG A 101 -4.19 10.69 -13.73
C ARG A 101 -5.49 10.08 -14.21
N GLU A 102 -6.19 9.34 -13.35
CA GLU A 102 -7.45 8.67 -13.69
C GLU A 102 -8.53 9.68 -14.08
N ARG A 103 -8.56 10.84 -13.42
CA ARG A 103 -9.51 11.92 -13.72
C ARG A 103 -9.14 12.75 -14.96
N GLY A 104 -7.96 12.53 -15.56
CA GLY A 104 -7.51 13.28 -16.74
C GLY A 104 -7.29 14.77 -16.48
N ILE A 105 -6.98 15.18 -15.24
CA ILE A 105 -6.81 16.59 -14.85
C ILE A 105 -5.35 17.06 -14.81
N ILE A 106 -4.42 16.16 -15.11
CA ILE A 106 -3.00 16.45 -15.28
C ILE A 106 -2.55 16.01 -16.66
N ASP A 107 -1.38 16.46 -17.08
CA ASP A 107 -0.83 16.11 -18.39
C ASP A 107 -0.75 14.57 -18.55
N PRO A 108 -1.34 13.97 -19.59
CA PRO A 108 -1.44 12.51 -19.69
C PRO A 108 -0.12 11.84 -20.07
N GLU A 109 0.81 12.55 -20.72
CA GLU A 109 2.09 12.00 -21.15
C GLU A 109 3.10 11.98 -20.01
N THR A 110 3.20 13.09 -19.28
CA THR A 110 4.15 13.30 -18.18
C THR A 110 3.55 12.94 -16.82
N GLY A 111 2.24 13.10 -16.66
CA GLY A 111 1.52 13.02 -15.38
C GLY A 111 1.89 14.11 -14.41
N GLN A 112 2.22 15.30 -14.91
CA GLN A 112 2.54 16.46 -14.10
C GLN A 112 1.36 17.43 -14.08
N ALA A 113 1.08 18.02 -12.91
CA ALA A 113 0.20 19.17 -12.84
C ALA A 113 1.01 20.45 -13.10
N ASN A 114 0.37 21.49 -13.64
CA ASN A 114 1.04 22.78 -13.84
C ASN A 114 1.31 23.52 -12.52
N LEU A 115 0.46 23.32 -11.51
CA LEU A 115 0.55 24.02 -10.23
C LEU A 115 -0.03 23.16 -9.10
N TYR A 116 0.67 23.15 -7.97
CA TYR A 116 0.17 22.71 -6.66
C TYR A 116 0.09 23.94 -5.76
N MET A 117 -1.02 24.13 -5.04
CA MET A 117 -1.24 25.32 -4.22
C MET A 117 -1.90 24.95 -2.90
N GLU A 118 -1.16 25.11 -1.80
CA GLU A 118 -1.60 24.81 -0.44
C GLU A 118 -0.96 25.80 0.56
N GLY A 119 -1.35 25.71 1.83
CA GLY A 119 -0.75 26.47 2.93
C GLY A 119 0.74 26.17 3.13
N SER A 120 1.46 27.10 3.77
CA SER A 120 2.91 26.98 3.99
C SER A 120 3.30 25.76 4.84
N ASP A 121 2.39 25.27 5.68
CA ASP A 121 2.56 24.05 6.48
C ASP A 121 2.81 22.80 5.61
N GLN A 122 2.31 22.78 4.37
CA GLN A 122 2.46 21.63 3.47
C GLN A 122 3.88 21.42 2.94
N HIS A 123 4.79 22.40 3.11
CA HIS A 123 6.22 22.17 2.88
C HIS A 123 6.80 21.07 3.78
N ARG A 124 6.17 20.81 4.93
CA ARG A 124 6.51 19.70 5.82
C ARG A 124 5.56 18.50 5.71
N GLY A 125 4.48 18.63 4.95
CA GLY A 125 3.46 17.60 4.72
C GLY A 125 3.46 17.17 3.25
N TRP A 126 2.36 17.46 2.56
CA TRP A 126 2.01 16.92 1.26
C TRP A 126 2.98 17.22 0.11
N PHE A 127 3.76 18.31 0.17
CA PHE A 127 4.72 18.64 -0.89
C PHE A 127 6.01 17.82 -0.87
N GLN A 128 6.24 17.02 0.18
CA GLN A 128 7.46 16.23 0.34
C GLN A 128 7.41 14.87 -0.34
#